data_AF-A0A522D2V8-F1
#
_entry.id   AF-A0A522D2V8-F1
#
_cell.length_a   1.000
_cell.length_b   1.000
_cell.length_c   1.000
_cell.angle_alpha   90.00
_cell.angle_beta   90.00
_cell.angle_gamma   90.00
#
_symmetry.space_group_name_H-M   'P 1'
#
loop_
_entity.id
_entity.type
_entity.pdbx_description
1 polymer ?
#
loop_
_entity_poly.entity_id
_entity_poly.type
_entity_poly.pdbx_seq_one_letter_code
_entity_poly.pdbx_strand_id
1 'polypeptide(L)'
;METSEAFRNIPQVERVIDREDVRAWVPVLGREIVVGVVREEITRYRAGLRENPGLPAGDIYAAVVERCAARSREKLQRVINGTGVILHTNLGRAPLSREVLDRLAAELSGYCNLEYYLPEKKRGKRGGFAEELIAHLTGAQDALIVNNNASSVYLLLRRFGAGREVIVSRGELIQIGGGFRIPDIMRETGARLVEVGTTNITELEDYRAAIGDDTAMLFSAHQSNFRIRGFSSIPSIKELSTLKREGILLVRDLGSGNLVFDDRLPASFEPTVAYEMSQGADLVCFSGDKLLGGCQAGFIVGRADLIAKLRTHPLMRMLRVDKVTYFILQETLIAHMNGEHAKVPAWDAIFQDAHELDRKIARFMKLLKSPAKKTCIRKSPLSSAFGGGSLPTMVLRSEGVRIEIPGMSAESVSDALVALTPPVIGYIDEGVFTLDFRTLFPADIPDLAAGVDSILPRDGA
;
A
#
# COMPACT_ATOMS: atom_id res chain seq x y z
N MET A 1 23.58 47.78 27.36
CA MET A 1 22.44 47.53 28.28
C MET A 1 21.34 46.75 27.60
N GLU A 2 20.96 47.12 26.37
CA GLU A 2 19.90 46.45 25.58
C GLU A 2 20.06 44.93 25.44
N THR A 3 21.28 44.43 25.22
CA THR A 3 21.53 42.99 25.05
C THR A 3 21.30 42.17 26.32
N SER A 4 21.52 42.72 27.52
CA SER A 4 21.26 41.99 28.77
C SER A 4 19.77 41.95 29.13
N GLU A 5 19.00 42.94 28.66
CA GLU A 5 17.57 43.06 28.91
C GLU A 5 16.78 42.15 27.97
N ALA A 6 17.20 42.05 26.70
CA ALA A 6 16.59 41.15 25.71
C ALA A 6 16.66 39.67 26.11
N PHE A 7 17.77 39.22 26.74
CA PHE A 7 17.92 37.84 27.21
C PHE A 7 17.09 37.51 28.46
N ARG A 8 16.72 38.53 29.27
CA ARG A 8 15.84 38.35 30.43
C ARG A 8 14.37 38.14 30.03
N ASN A 9 14.00 38.56 28.82
CA ASN A 9 12.64 38.45 28.30
C ASN A 9 12.34 37.08 27.66
N ILE A 10 13.29 36.15 27.65
CA ILE A 10 13.06 34.78 27.18
C ILE A 10 12.07 34.09 28.14
N PRO A 11 10.90 33.62 27.65
CA PRO A 11 9.90 33.00 28.51
C PRO A 11 10.41 31.68 29.08
N GLN A 12 9.96 31.35 30.30
CA GLN A 12 10.18 30.03 30.88
C GLN A 12 9.41 28.97 30.09
N VAL A 13 10.02 27.79 29.93
CA VAL A 13 9.44 26.66 29.20
C VAL A 13 7.99 26.36 29.62
N GLU A 14 7.73 26.27 30.93
CA GLU A 14 6.37 26.00 31.45
C GLU A 14 5.37 27.10 31.07
N ARG A 15 5.78 28.37 31.07
CA ARG A 15 4.91 29.48 30.64
C ARG A 15 4.53 29.39 29.17
N VAL A 16 5.44 28.91 28.32
CA VAL A 16 5.16 28.69 26.90
C VAL A 16 4.18 27.53 26.73
N ILE A 17 4.37 26.44 27.50
CA ILE A 17 3.51 25.24 27.44
C ILE A 17 2.09 25.52 27.94
N ASP A 18 1.94 26.33 28.99
CA ASP A 18 0.64 26.65 29.59
C ASP A 18 -0.22 27.56 28.72
N ARG A 19 0.35 28.16 27.67
CA ARG A 19 -0.40 28.95 26.69
C ARG A 19 -1.37 28.05 25.93
N GLU A 20 -2.61 28.51 25.78
CA GLU A 20 -3.72 27.68 25.29
C GLU A 20 -3.43 26.98 23.95
N ASP A 21 -2.89 27.72 22.98
CA ASP A 21 -2.57 27.22 21.63
C ASP A 21 -1.32 26.35 21.55
N VAL A 22 -0.43 26.39 22.56
CA VAL A 22 0.66 25.41 22.72
C VAL A 22 0.16 24.18 23.46
N ARG A 23 -0.62 24.37 24.53
CA ARG A 23 -1.24 23.30 25.33
C ARG A 23 -2.15 22.41 24.49
N ALA A 24 -2.82 22.98 23.49
CA ALA A 24 -3.66 22.25 22.54
C ALA A 24 -2.90 21.14 21.78
N TRP A 25 -1.58 21.24 21.65
CA TRP A 25 -0.75 20.22 21.00
C TRP A 25 -0.37 19.05 21.92
N VAL A 26 -0.50 19.18 23.23
CA VAL A 26 -0.20 18.10 24.19
C VAL A 26 -1.04 16.84 23.94
N PRO A 27 -2.38 16.89 23.77
CA PRO A 27 -3.16 15.69 23.43
C PRO A 27 -2.86 15.14 22.03
N VAL A 28 -2.25 15.93 21.15
CA VAL A 28 -1.95 15.54 19.76
C VAL A 28 -0.57 14.89 19.62
N LEU A 29 0.45 15.46 20.26
CA LEU A 29 1.86 15.10 20.13
C LEU A 29 2.44 14.45 21.40
N GLY A 30 1.78 14.58 22.54
CA GLY A 30 2.33 14.22 23.84
C GLY A 30 3.18 15.33 24.46
N ARG A 31 3.12 15.45 25.79
CA ARG A 31 3.77 16.56 26.55
C ARG A 31 5.26 16.66 26.28
N GLU A 32 5.99 15.54 26.33
CA GLU A 32 7.46 15.54 26.17
C GLU A 32 7.91 16.03 24.78
N ILE A 33 7.16 15.71 23.72
CA ILE A 33 7.45 16.22 22.38
C ILE A 33 7.22 17.73 22.32
N VAL A 34 6.12 18.23 22.89
CA VAL A 34 5.84 19.67 22.96
C VAL A 34 6.92 20.40 23.77
N VAL A 35 7.34 19.86 24.93
CA VAL A 35 8.44 20.40 25.74
C VAL A 35 9.74 20.44 24.92
N GLY A 36 10.04 19.39 24.16
CA GLY A 36 11.19 19.34 23.26
C GLY A 36 11.17 20.46 22.23
N VAL A 37 10.04 20.64 21.53
CA VAL A 37 9.84 21.73 20.57
C VAL A 37 10.04 23.10 21.21
N VAL A 38 9.44 23.33 22.39
CA VAL A 38 9.59 24.60 23.12
C VAL A 38 11.05 24.87 23.48
N ARG A 39 11.79 23.86 23.94
CA ARG A 39 13.23 24.00 24.27
C ARG A 39 14.07 24.30 23.04
N GLU A 40 13.80 23.64 21.92
CA GLU A 40 14.47 23.91 20.64
C GLU A 40 14.23 25.35 20.17
N GLU A 41 12.97 25.82 20.19
CA GLU A 41 12.64 27.18 19.76
C GLU A 41 13.21 28.25 20.68
N ILE A 42 13.18 28.04 22.01
CA ILE A 42 13.85 28.92 22.96
C ILE A 42 15.36 28.97 22.67
N THR A 43 15.98 27.84 22.32
CA THR A 43 17.40 27.78 21.99
C THR A 43 17.71 28.54 20.70
N ARG A 44 16.91 28.37 19.65
CA ARG A 44 17.02 29.10 18.38
C ARG A 44 16.83 30.59 18.58
N TYR A 45 15.80 30.98 19.33
CA TYR A 45 15.53 32.37 19.66
C TYR A 45 16.68 33.01 20.46
N ARG A 46 17.24 32.28 21.44
CA ARG A 46 18.42 32.73 22.21
C ARG A 46 19.64 32.94 21.30
N ALA A 47 19.83 32.08 20.29
CA ALA A 47 20.88 32.27 19.30
C ALA A 47 20.62 33.49 18.42
N GLY A 48 19.40 33.65 17.89
CA GLY A 48 19.00 34.81 17.08
C GLY A 48 19.16 36.13 17.82
N LEU A 49 18.84 36.19 19.12
CA LEU A 49 19.05 37.40 19.95
C LEU A 49 20.51 37.84 20.07
N ARG A 50 21.48 36.93 19.86
CA ARG A 50 22.91 37.29 19.82
C ARG A 50 23.25 38.09 18.57
N GLU A 51 22.56 37.80 17.47
CA GLU A 51 22.78 38.41 16.16
C GLU A 51 21.89 39.65 15.95
N ASN A 52 20.66 39.62 16.46
CA ASN A 52 19.70 40.72 16.41
C ASN A 52 19.02 40.92 17.79
N PRO A 53 19.53 41.83 18.63
CA PRO A 53 18.97 42.10 19.96
C PRO A 53 17.53 42.63 19.97
N GLY A 54 17.00 43.08 18.82
CA GLY A 54 15.63 43.60 18.67
C GLY A 54 14.59 42.56 18.28
N LEU A 55 14.93 41.27 18.25
CA LEU A 55 13.98 40.18 17.96
C LEU A 55 12.79 40.20 18.96
N PRO A 56 11.53 40.25 18.49
CA PRO A 56 10.35 40.21 19.34
C PRO A 56 10.13 38.86 20.02
N ALA A 57 9.79 38.87 21.32
CA ALA A 57 9.47 37.63 22.06
C ALA A 57 8.20 36.92 21.57
N GLY A 58 7.32 37.63 20.83
CA GLY A 58 6.13 37.07 20.18
C GLY A 58 6.48 35.98 19.16
N ASP A 59 7.67 36.04 18.56
CA ASP A 59 8.13 35.15 17.51
C ASP A 59 8.33 33.71 18.03
N ILE A 60 8.66 33.54 19.31
CA ILE A 60 8.86 32.21 19.92
C ILE A 60 7.55 31.42 19.92
N TYR A 61 6.45 32.05 20.31
CA TYR A 61 5.19 31.32 20.47
C TYR A 61 4.62 30.90 19.12
N ALA A 62 4.67 31.80 18.13
CA ALA A 62 4.27 31.48 16.76
C ALA A 62 5.14 30.35 16.19
N ALA A 63 6.47 30.43 16.36
CA ALA A 63 7.40 29.40 15.92
C ALA A 63 7.17 28.04 16.61
N VAL A 64 6.83 28.04 17.91
CA VAL A 64 6.45 26.81 18.63
C VAL A 64 5.18 26.21 18.05
N VAL A 65 4.14 27.00 17.84
CA VAL A 65 2.87 26.52 17.26
C VAL A 65 3.09 25.99 15.84
N GLU A 66 3.82 26.72 14.99
CA GLU A 66 4.17 26.27 13.65
C GLU A 66 4.98 24.98 13.66
N ARG A 67 5.96 24.85 14.56
CA ARG A 67 6.74 23.61 14.66
C ARG A 67 5.89 22.46 15.19
N CYS A 68 5.03 22.67 16.18
CA CYS A 68 4.09 21.65 16.62
C CYS A 68 3.17 21.22 15.47
N ALA A 69 2.65 22.17 14.69
CA ALA A 69 1.86 21.87 13.50
C ALA A 69 2.66 21.06 12.47
N ALA A 70 3.90 21.45 12.18
CA ALA A 70 4.79 20.72 11.27
C ALA A 70 5.08 19.29 11.77
N ARG A 71 5.41 19.13 13.06
CA ARG A 71 5.60 17.82 13.70
C ARG A 71 4.35 16.96 13.64
N SER A 72 3.17 17.55 13.79
CA SER A 72 1.92 16.79 13.73
C SER A 72 1.67 16.14 12.36
N ARG A 73 2.25 16.72 11.31
CA ARG A 73 2.18 16.16 9.94
C ARG A 73 3.04 14.91 9.75
N GLU A 74 4.00 14.65 10.65
CA GLU A 74 4.80 13.41 10.63
C GLU A 74 4.00 12.19 11.12
N LYS A 75 2.83 12.39 11.75
CA LYS A 75 1.98 11.30 12.23
C LYS A 75 1.33 10.57 11.05
N LEU A 76 1.22 9.25 11.19
CA LEU A 76 0.32 8.47 10.34
C LEU A 76 -1.11 8.98 10.52
N GLN A 77 -1.73 9.38 9.41
CA GLN A 77 -3.06 9.98 9.40
C GLN A 77 -3.81 9.64 8.11
N ARG A 78 -5.13 9.86 8.12
CA ARG A 78 -5.95 9.77 6.90
C ARG A 78 -5.57 10.88 5.92
N VAL A 79 -5.51 10.52 4.65
CA VAL A 79 -5.37 11.44 3.52
C VAL A 79 -6.48 11.16 2.50
N ILE A 80 -6.90 12.17 1.76
CA ILE A 80 -7.83 12.04 0.63
C ILE A 80 -7.00 11.80 -0.64
N ASN A 81 -7.15 10.63 -1.25
CA ASN A 81 -6.42 10.24 -2.46
C ASN A 81 -7.17 10.66 -3.73
N GLY A 82 -6.77 11.78 -4.34
CA GLY A 82 -7.22 12.23 -5.66
C GLY A 82 -6.22 11.94 -6.78
N THR A 83 -5.26 11.03 -6.59
CA THR A 83 -4.23 10.73 -7.61
C THR A 83 -4.71 9.82 -8.73
N GLY A 84 -5.82 9.08 -8.51
CA GLY A 84 -6.26 8.04 -9.45
C GLY A 84 -5.42 6.76 -9.39
N VAL A 85 -4.45 6.67 -8.48
CA VAL A 85 -3.67 5.45 -8.23
C VAL A 85 -4.37 4.61 -7.16
N ILE A 86 -4.96 3.49 -7.54
CA ILE A 86 -5.80 2.65 -6.66
C ILE A 86 -4.96 1.98 -5.56
N LEU A 87 -3.91 1.26 -5.92
CA LEU A 87 -2.96 0.61 -5.01
C LEU A 87 -1.72 1.50 -4.82
N HIS A 88 -1.92 2.67 -4.21
CA HIS A 88 -0.86 3.65 -4.05
C HIS A 88 0.12 3.25 -2.93
N THR A 89 1.37 2.91 -3.29
CA THR A 89 2.35 2.38 -2.31
C THR A 89 2.64 3.36 -1.17
N ASN A 90 2.82 4.66 -1.48
CA ASN A 90 3.08 5.67 -0.44
C ASN A 90 1.85 6.01 0.43
N LEU A 91 0.63 5.70 -0.03
CA LEU A 91 -0.61 6.01 0.69
C LEU A 91 -1.24 4.75 1.31
N GLY A 92 -0.46 3.67 1.48
CA GLY A 92 -0.88 2.48 2.22
C GLY A 92 -1.53 1.37 1.39
N ARG A 93 -1.42 1.40 0.05
CA ARG A 93 -1.97 0.39 -0.88
C ARG A 93 -3.50 0.23 -0.76
N ALA A 94 -4.01 -0.99 -0.59
CA ALA A 94 -5.43 -1.29 -0.57
C ALA A 94 -6.10 -0.69 0.68
N PRO A 95 -7.14 0.16 0.52
CA PRO A 95 -7.94 0.62 1.63
C PRO A 95 -8.84 -0.51 2.17
N LEU A 96 -9.08 -0.49 3.48
CA LEU A 96 -9.94 -1.46 4.16
C LEU A 96 -11.39 -0.96 4.22
N SER A 97 -12.35 -1.88 4.09
CA SER A 97 -13.76 -1.55 4.23
C SER A 97 -14.08 -1.07 5.65
N ARG A 98 -14.89 -0.02 5.76
CA ARG A 98 -15.37 0.48 7.05
C ARG A 98 -16.12 -0.59 7.84
N GLU A 99 -16.90 -1.42 7.14
CA GLU A 99 -17.63 -2.54 7.73
C GLU A 99 -16.70 -3.58 8.36
N VAL A 100 -15.54 -3.85 7.73
CA VAL A 100 -14.52 -4.75 8.28
C VAL A 100 -13.87 -4.13 9.51
N LEU A 101 -13.58 -2.83 9.50
CA LEU A 101 -12.99 -2.12 10.64
C LEU A 101 -13.94 -2.03 11.84
N ASP A 102 -15.23 -1.78 11.60
CA ASP A 102 -16.24 -1.71 12.66
C ASP A 102 -16.42 -3.11 13.31
N ARG A 103 -16.47 -4.18 12.51
CA ARG A 103 -16.46 -5.57 13.01
C ARG A 103 -15.18 -5.91 13.78
N LEU A 104 -14.03 -5.47 13.28
CA LEU A 104 -12.75 -5.69 13.96
C LEU A 104 -12.74 -5.04 15.34
N ALA A 105 -13.25 -3.81 15.46
CA ALA A 105 -13.39 -3.14 16.74
C ALA A 105 -14.34 -3.92 17.67
N ALA A 106 -15.47 -4.42 17.16
CA ALA A 106 -16.41 -5.21 17.96
C ALA A 106 -15.82 -6.53 18.46
N GLU A 107 -15.15 -7.29 17.59
CA GLU A 107 -14.69 -8.66 17.87
C GLU A 107 -13.32 -8.72 18.56
N LEU A 108 -12.41 -7.78 18.25
CA LEU A 108 -11.02 -7.83 18.75
C LEU A 108 -10.71 -6.87 19.90
N SER A 109 -11.69 -6.09 20.37
CA SER A 109 -11.57 -5.31 21.62
C SER A 109 -11.49 -6.21 22.86
N GLY A 110 -11.90 -7.48 22.75
CA GLY A 110 -11.79 -8.49 23.80
C GLY A 110 -10.83 -9.64 23.46
N TYR A 111 -11.00 -10.75 24.18
CA TYR A 111 -10.37 -12.03 23.85
C TYR A 111 -11.03 -12.63 22.60
N CYS A 112 -10.25 -13.34 21.78
CA CYS A 112 -10.75 -14.06 20.63
C CYS A 112 -10.16 -15.48 20.56
N ASN A 113 -10.80 -16.35 19.78
CA ASN A 113 -10.46 -17.76 19.60
C ASN A 113 -9.27 -18.00 18.65
N LEU A 114 -8.32 -17.08 18.60
CA LEU A 114 -7.19 -17.04 17.65
C LEU A 114 -6.41 -18.37 17.51
N GLU A 115 -6.24 -19.09 18.62
CA GLU A 115 -5.57 -20.40 18.67
C GLU A 115 -6.37 -21.41 19.50
N TYR A 116 -7.69 -21.19 19.66
CA TYR A 116 -8.56 -22.02 20.48
C TYR A 116 -9.71 -22.57 19.63
N TYR A 117 -9.72 -23.88 19.44
CA TYR A 117 -10.78 -24.54 18.67
C TYR A 117 -11.99 -24.77 19.58
N LEU A 118 -13.06 -23.99 19.36
CA LEU A 118 -14.26 -23.98 20.19
C LEU A 118 -14.97 -25.34 20.26
N PRO A 119 -15.17 -26.10 19.15
CA PRO A 119 -15.87 -27.38 19.21
C PRO A 119 -15.21 -28.41 20.13
N GLU A 120 -13.87 -28.47 20.15
CA GLU A 120 -13.13 -29.43 20.99
C GLU A 120 -12.53 -28.81 22.26
N LYS A 121 -12.74 -27.51 22.49
CA LYS A 121 -12.27 -26.79 23.68
C LYS A 121 -10.77 -26.97 23.95
N LYS A 122 -9.95 -26.93 22.90
CA LYS A 122 -8.50 -27.14 22.99
C LYS A 122 -7.73 -26.21 22.06
N ARG A 123 -6.40 -26.21 22.17
CA ARG A 123 -5.53 -25.45 21.27
C ARG A 123 -5.73 -25.91 19.82
N GLY A 124 -6.04 -24.96 18.94
CA GLY A 124 -6.26 -25.18 17.50
C GLY A 124 -5.14 -24.59 16.64
N LYS A 125 -5.31 -24.70 15.31
CA LYS A 125 -4.47 -24.00 14.33
C LYS A 125 -4.74 -22.50 14.42
N ARG A 126 -3.68 -21.69 14.42
CA ARG A 126 -3.83 -20.24 14.27
C ARG A 126 -4.27 -19.93 12.84
N GLY A 127 -5.32 -19.13 12.67
CA GLY A 127 -5.73 -18.64 11.36
C GLY A 127 -6.39 -19.66 10.43
N GLY A 128 -6.81 -20.81 10.96
CA GLY A 128 -7.28 -21.95 10.16
C GLY A 128 -8.38 -21.61 9.15
N PHE A 129 -9.39 -20.83 9.53
CA PHE A 129 -10.51 -20.53 8.63
C PHE A 129 -10.12 -19.61 7.46
N ALA A 130 -9.27 -18.61 7.68
CA ALA A 130 -8.79 -17.76 6.58
C ALA A 130 -7.95 -18.54 5.57
N GLU A 131 -7.13 -19.49 6.03
CA GLU A 131 -6.35 -20.38 5.17
C GLU A 131 -7.25 -21.35 4.39
N GLU A 132 -8.32 -21.86 5.01
CA GLU A 132 -9.34 -22.68 4.34
C GLU A 132 -10.06 -21.89 3.23
N LEU A 133 -10.50 -20.65 3.52
CA LEU A 133 -11.16 -19.79 2.53
C LEU A 133 -10.30 -19.54 1.30
N ILE A 134 -9.02 -19.18 1.49
CA ILE A 134 -8.14 -18.92 0.35
C ILE A 134 -7.77 -20.20 -0.42
N ALA A 135 -7.63 -21.35 0.26
CA ALA A 135 -7.43 -22.62 -0.42
C ALA A 135 -8.62 -22.93 -1.36
N HIS A 136 -9.85 -22.74 -0.87
CA HIS A 136 -11.07 -22.90 -1.69
C HIS A 136 -11.13 -21.92 -2.87
N LEU A 137 -10.88 -20.63 -2.64
CA LEU A 137 -10.90 -19.60 -3.70
C LEU A 137 -9.88 -19.86 -4.81
N THR A 138 -8.78 -20.54 -4.50
CA THR A 138 -7.66 -20.74 -5.42
C THR A 138 -7.61 -22.15 -6.02
N GLY A 139 -8.46 -23.07 -5.57
CA GLY A 139 -8.40 -24.48 -5.94
C GLY A 139 -7.15 -25.21 -5.41
N ALA A 140 -6.43 -24.61 -4.46
CA ALA A 140 -5.29 -25.23 -3.81
C ALA A 140 -5.72 -26.28 -2.77
N GLN A 141 -4.82 -27.19 -2.44
CA GLN A 141 -5.08 -28.24 -1.44
C GLN A 141 -4.95 -27.73 0.00
N ASP A 142 -4.06 -26.77 0.25
CA ASP A 142 -3.89 -26.08 1.53
C ASP A 142 -3.27 -24.69 1.28
N ALA A 143 -3.27 -23.85 2.31
CA ALA A 143 -2.70 -22.53 2.29
C ALA A 143 -1.99 -22.16 3.59
N LEU A 144 -1.10 -21.17 3.50
CA LEU A 144 -0.38 -20.59 4.62
C LEU A 144 -0.35 -19.07 4.49
N ILE A 145 -0.58 -18.37 5.60
CA ILE A 145 -0.51 -16.91 5.66
C ILE A 145 0.67 -16.48 6.54
N VAL A 146 1.54 -15.64 5.98
CA VAL A 146 2.73 -15.04 6.62
C VAL A 146 2.71 -13.51 6.53
N ASN A 147 3.66 -12.84 7.16
CA ASN A 147 3.70 -11.38 7.34
C ASN A 147 3.55 -10.56 6.04
N ASN A 148 4.20 -10.97 4.96
CA ASN A 148 4.12 -10.33 3.65
C ASN A 148 4.64 -11.28 2.57
N ASN A 149 4.46 -10.95 1.29
CA ASN A 149 4.92 -11.83 0.20
C ASN A 149 6.45 -12.02 0.16
N ALA A 150 7.22 -11.02 0.62
CA ALA A 150 8.67 -11.17 0.80
C ALA A 150 8.99 -12.32 1.78
N SER A 151 8.21 -12.45 2.86
CA SER A 151 8.29 -13.56 3.81
C SER A 151 7.90 -14.89 3.16
N SER A 152 6.91 -14.89 2.25
CA SER A 152 6.53 -16.07 1.47
C SER A 152 7.70 -16.58 0.64
N VAL A 153 8.28 -15.71 -0.19
CA VAL A 153 9.43 -16.03 -1.06
C VAL A 153 10.62 -16.50 -0.22
N TYR A 154 10.96 -15.78 0.86
CA TYR A 154 12.04 -16.16 1.75
C TYR A 154 11.84 -17.54 2.36
N LEU A 155 10.64 -17.82 2.89
CA LEU A 155 10.34 -19.11 3.54
C LEU A 155 10.38 -20.26 2.54
N LEU A 156 9.86 -20.06 1.32
CA LEU A 156 9.89 -21.05 0.23
C LEU A 156 11.32 -21.40 -0.17
N LEU A 157 12.14 -20.39 -0.46
CA LEU A 157 13.54 -20.56 -0.84
C LEU A 157 14.35 -21.19 0.30
N ARG A 158 14.15 -20.74 1.54
CA ARG A 158 14.85 -21.31 2.70
C ARG A 158 14.48 -22.77 2.93
N ARG A 159 13.20 -23.12 2.79
CA ARG A 159 12.73 -24.49 3.09
C ARG A 159 13.10 -25.47 1.98
N PHE A 160 12.97 -25.06 0.72
CA PHE A 160 13.05 -25.97 -0.41
C PHE A 160 14.26 -25.76 -1.30
N GLY A 161 14.89 -24.58 -1.28
CA GLY A 161 16.07 -24.25 -2.10
C GLY A 161 17.40 -24.25 -1.36
N ALA A 162 17.43 -24.21 -0.02
CA ALA A 162 18.67 -24.11 0.73
C ALA A 162 19.64 -25.28 0.45
N GLY A 163 20.88 -24.96 0.10
CA GLY A 163 21.92 -25.93 -0.25
C GLY A 163 21.71 -26.61 -1.61
N ARG A 164 20.74 -26.18 -2.42
CA ARG A 164 20.38 -26.74 -3.72
C ARG A 164 20.22 -25.65 -4.77
N GLU A 165 20.10 -26.03 -6.03
CA GLU A 165 19.96 -25.10 -7.15
C GLU A 165 18.50 -24.65 -7.34
N VAL A 166 18.33 -23.35 -7.55
CA VAL A 166 17.06 -22.70 -7.89
C VAL A 166 17.25 -22.00 -9.23
N ILE A 167 16.54 -22.50 -10.24
CA ILE A 167 16.63 -22.02 -11.62
C ILE A 167 15.60 -20.92 -11.83
N VAL A 168 16.01 -19.78 -12.39
CA VAL A 168 15.16 -18.61 -12.66
C VAL A 168 15.63 -17.88 -13.92
N SER A 169 14.69 -17.31 -14.67
CA SER A 169 15.01 -16.47 -15.83
C SER A 169 15.75 -15.21 -15.39
N ARG A 170 16.77 -14.79 -16.17
CA ARG A 170 17.42 -13.48 -15.99
C ARG A 170 16.44 -12.31 -16.07
N GLY A 171 15.38 -12.44 -16.87
CA GLY A 171 14.31 -11.44 -16.99
C GLY A 171 13.38 -11.34 -15.76
N GLU A 172 13.52 -12.27 -14.80
CA GLU A 172 12.72 -12.34 -13.58
C GLU A 172 13.54 -12.03 -12.30
N LEU A 173 14.80 -11.60 -12.45
CA LEU A 173 15.65 -11.15 -11.35
C LEU A 173 15.33 -9.70 -10.93
N ILE A 174 14.13 -9.53 -10.39
CA ILE A 174 13.50 -8.24 -10.19
C ILE A 174 13.87 -7.62 -8.84
N GLN A 175 13.79 -6.28 -8.79
CA GLN A 175 13.76 -5.52 -7.54
C GLN A 175 12.34 -4.99 -7.30
N ILE A 176 11.79 -5.28 -6.13
CA ILE A 176 10.47 -4.81 -5.70
C ILE A 176 10.64 -3.91 -4.47
N GLY A 177 10.05 -2.71 -4.52
CA GLY A 177 10.09 -1.76 -3.41
C GLY A 177 11.52 -1.38 -2.99
N GLY A 178 11.66 -0.76 -1.81
CA GLY A 178 12.88 -0.16 -1.27
C GLY A 178 14.06 -1.11 -0.95
N GLY A 179 14.35 -2.08 -1.82
CA GLY A 179 15.57 -2.89 -1.78
C GLY A 179 15.38 -4.41 -1.85
N PHE A 180 14.14 -4.93 -1.95
CA PHE A 180 13.93 -6.38 -2.02
C PHE A 180 14.29 -6.91 -3.41
N ARG A 181 15.43 -7.62 -3.50
CA ARG A 181 15.98 -8.16 -4.75
C ARG A 181 15.99 -9.68 -4.69
N ILE A 182 15.38 -10.33 -5.68
CA ILE A 182 15.32 -11.80 -5.76
C ILE A 182 16.71 -12.45 -5.64
N PRO A 183 17.77 -11.98 -6.35
CA PRO A 183 19.11 -12.55 -6.21
C PRO A 183 19.68 -12.49 -4.79
N ASP A 184 19.46 -11.38 -4.08
CA ASP A 184 20.00 -11.19 -2.73
C ASP A 184 19.31 -12.10 -1.72
N ILE A 185 17.99 -12.29 -1.87
CA ILE A 185 17.19 -13.18 -1.03
C ILE A 185 17.51 -14.66 -1.29
N MET A 186 17.73 -15.05 -2.56
CA MET A 186 18.18 -16.40 -2.87
C MET A 186 19.52 -16.72 -2.20
N ARG A 187 20.49 -15.80 -2.26
CA ARG A 187 21.77 -15.94 -1.57
C ARG A 187 21.61 -16.04 -0.05
N GLU A 188 20.83 -15.15 0.56
CA GLU A 188 20.60 -15.11 2.02
C GLU A 188 19.93 -16.39 2.54
N THR A 189 18.98 -16.94 1.78
CA THR A 189 18.29 -18.18 2.15
C THR A 189 19.17 -19.43 2.04
N GLY A 190 20.35 -19.30 1.41
CA GLY A 190 21.28 -20.38 1.13
C GLY A 190 20.96 -21.16 -0.15
N ALA A 191 20.06 -20.65 -0.99
CA ALA A 191 19.79 -21.21 -2.31
C ALA A 191 20.91 -20.86 -3.29
N ARG A 192 21.30 -21.81 -4.14
CA ARG A 192 22.21 -21.54 -5.26
C ARG A 192 21.41 -21.02 -6.44
N LEU A 193 21.55 -19.73 -6.73
CA LEU A 193 20.93 -19.10 -7.89
C LEU A 193 21.54 -19.65 -9.19
N VAL A 194 20.70 -20.20 -10.06
CA VAL A 194 21.04 -20.61 -11.43
C VAL A 194 20.23 -19.76 -12.40
N GLU A 195 20.88 -18.77 -13.01
CA GLU A 195 20.23 -17.86 -13.95
C GLU A 195 20.24 -18.43 -15.36
N VAL A 196 19.09 -18.42 -16.04
CA VAL A 196 18.95 -18.94 -17.40
C VAL A 196 18.41 -17.90 -18.38
N GLY A 197 18.65 -18.14 -19.67
CA GLY A 197 18.25 -17.24 -20.75
C GLY A 197 18.93 -15.87 -20.69
N THR A 198 18.25 -14.88 -21.26
CA THR A 198 18.66 -13.47 -21.31
C THR A 198 17.58 -12.58 -20.69
N THR A 199 17.86 -11.28 -20.55
CA THR A 199 16.91 -10.32 -19.96
C THR A 199 15.57 -10.27 -20.70
N ASN A 200 15.60 -10.26 -22.02
CA ASN A 200 14.40 -10.13 -22.85
C ASN A 200 13.84 -11.47 -23.32
N ILE A 201 14.70 -12.48 -23.57
CA ILE A 201 14.28 -13.80 -24.07
C ILE A 201 14.80 -14.88 -23.15
N THR A 202 13.90 -15.71 -22.66
CA THR A 202 14.22 -17.01 -22.07
C THR A 202 13.39 -18.06 -22.78
N GLU A 203 14.01 -19.14 -23.20
CA GLU A 203 13.35 -20.27 -23.84
C GLU A 203 13.19 -21.44 -22.86
N LEU A 204 12.28 -22.36 -23.17
CA LEU A 204 12.08 -23.56 -22.35
C LEU A 204 13.34 -24.44 -22.31
N GLU A 205 14.14 -24.43 -23.39
CA GLU A 205 15.40 -25.17 -23.47
C GLU A 205 16.46 -24.63 -22.51
N ASP A 206 16.49 -23.30 -22.25
CA ASP A 206 17.42 -22.72 -21.29
C ASP A 206 17.21 -23.31 -19.89
N TYR A 207 15.95 -23.51 -19.49
CA TYR A 207 15.61 -24.20 -18.24
C TYR A 207 15.98 -25.68 -18.30
N ARG A 208 15.65 -26.38 -19.39
CA ARG A 208 15.94 -27.81 -19.56
C ARG A 208 17.43 -28.12 -19.45
N ALA A 209 18.27 -27.31 -20.09
CA ALA A 209 19.73 -27.47 -20.08
C ALA A 209 20.36 -27.21 -18.70
N ALA A 210 19.73 -26.37 -17.88
CA ALA A 210 20.20 -26.05 -16.54
C ALA A 210 19.76 -27.05 -15.45
N ILE A 211 18.80 -27.92 -15.75
CA ILE A 211 18.30 -28.91 -14.78
C ILE A 211 19.35 -30.02 -14.56
N GLY A 212 19.87 -30.08 -13.33
CA GLY A 212 20.81 -31.09 -12.86
C GLY A 212 20.27 -31.89 -11.66
N ASP A 213 21.15 -32.71 -11.06
CA ASP A 213 20.83 -33.52 -9.87
C ASP A 213 20.61 -32.64 -8.62
N ASP A 214 21.30 -31.51 -8.57
CA ASP A 214 21.23 -30.55 -7.48
C ASP A 214 20.03 -29.60 -7.57
N THR A 215 19.28 -29.61 -8.67
CA THR A 215 18.12 -28.76 -8.88
C THR A 215 16.98 -29.12 -7.94
N ALA A 216 16.51 -28.14 -7.17
CA ALA A 216 15.38 -28.28 -6.26
C ALA A 216 14.13 -27.52 -6.72
N MET A 217 14.30 -26.45 -7.49
CA MET A 217 13.21 -25.54 -7.77
C MET A 217 13.39 -24.86 -9.13
N LEU A 218 12.30 -24.82 -9.90
CA LEU A 218 12.06 -23.87 -10.96
C LEU A 218 11.27 -22.71 -10.33
N PHE A 219 11.87 -21.54 -10.25
CA PHE A 219 11.27 -20.35 -9.65
C PHE A 219 10.93 -19.36 -10.74
N SER A 220 9.67 -18.93 -10.80
CA SER A 220 9.22 -17.88 -11.72
C SER A 220 8.59 -16.73 -10.94
N ALA A 221 9.07 -15.51 -11.19
CA ALA A 221 8.55 -14.29 -10.58
C ALA A 221 7.83 -13.42 -11.61
N HIS A 222 6.59 -13.04 -11.28
CA HIS A 222 5.80 -12.19 -12.15
C HIS A 222 6.35 -10.77 -12.20
N GLN A 223 6.43 -10.21 -13.40
CA GLN A 223 6.83 -8.82 -13.65
C GLN A 223 5.67 -7.87 -13.27
N SER A 224 5.44 -7.72 -11.96
CA SER A 224 4.30 -6.98 -11.40
C SER A 224 4.50 -5.47 -11.32
N ASN A 225 5.74 -4.98 -11.40
CA ASN A 225 6.08 -3.55 -11.26
C ASN A 225 6.78 -2.93 -12.47
N PHE A 226 7.08 -3.72 -13.50
CA PHE A 226 7.55 -3.24 -14.80
C PHE A 226 7.08 -4.20 -15.90
N ARG A 227 7.28 -3.81 -17.17
CA ARG A 227 7.09 -4.70 -18.32
C ARG A 227 8.24 -4.48 -19.30
N ILE A 228 8.75 -5.56 -19.88
CA ILE A 228 9.66 -5.50 -21.03
C ILE A 228 8.80 -5.35 -22.29
N ARG A 229 9.10 -4.36 -23.13
CA ARG A 229 8.44 -4.16 -24.44
C ARG A 229 9.47 -4.35 -25.56
N GLY A 230 9.00 -4.88 -26.70
CA GLY A 230 9.85 -5.19 -27.85
C GLY A 230 9.99 -6.69 -28.06
N PHE A 231 11.15 -7.13 -28.54
CA PHE A 231 11.42 -8.54 -28.81
C PHE A 231 11.73 -9.28 -27.51
N SER A 232 10.69 -9.79 -26.85
CA SER A 232 10.78 -10.48 -25.57
C SER A 232 9.90 -11.73 -25.52
N SER A 233 10.35 -12.77 -24.82
CA SER A 233 9.68 -14.04 -24.65
C SER A 233 10.06 -14.68 -23.31
N ILE A 234 9.11 -15.34 -22.67
CA ILE A 234 9.33 -16.14 -21.47
C ILE A 234 8.40 -17.37 -21.51
N PRO A 235 8.85 -18.56 -21.04
CA PRO A 235 7.98 -19.72 -21.01
C PRO A 235 6.82 -19.50 -20.04
N SER A 236 5.64 -19.97 -20.41
CA SER A 236 4.47 -19.99 -19.53
C SER A 236 4.68 -20.96 -18.36
N ILE A 237 3.92 -20.76 -17.27
CA ILE A 237 3.92 -21.69 -16.12
C ILE A 237 3.52 -23.11 -16.56
N LYS A 238 2.64 -23.22 -17.56
CA LYS A 238 2.26 -24.50 -18.14
C LYS A 238 3.40 -25.19 -18.88
N GLU A 239 4.24 -24.43 -19.58
CA GLU A 239 5.44 -24.99 -20.22
C GLU A 239 6.48 -25.38 -19.18
N LEU A 240 6.74 -24.54 -18.18
CA LEU A 240 7.65 -24.86 -17.08
C LEU A 240 7.21 -26.10 -16.29
N SER A 241 5.89 -26.31 -16.14
CA SER A 241 5.38 -27.48 -15.41
C SER A 241 5.70 -28.81 -16.12
N THR A 242 5.95 -28.79 -17.43
CA THR A 242 6.41 -29.97 -18.19
C THR A 242 7.83 -30.41 -17.85
N LEU A 243 8.63 -29.52 -17.25
CA LEU A 243 10.01 -29.81 -16.84
C LEU A 243 10.10 -30.39 -15.42
N LYS A 244 8.98 -30.46 -14.70
CA LYS A 244 8.94 -31.03 -13.35
C LYS A 244 9.26 -32.53 -13.40
N ARG A 245 10.05 -32.96 -12.43
CA ARG A 245 10.32 -34.37 -12.10
C ARG A 245 10.35 -34.54 -10.60
N GLU A 246 10.45 -35.79 -10.13
CA GLU A 246 10.54 -36.07 -8.70
C GLU A 246 11.67 -35.24 -8.05
N GLY A 247 11.33 -34.50 -6.99
CA GLY A 247 12.29 -33.66 -6.26
C GLY A 247 12.52 -32.24 -6.80
N ILE A 248 11.92 -31.85 -7.93
CA ILE A 248 11.95 -30.47 -8.47
C ILE A 248 10.58 -29.81 -8.34
N LEU A 249 10.51 -28.73 -7.57
CA LEU A 249 9.30 -27.93 -7.39
C LEU A 249 9.17 -26.84 -8.44
N LEU A 250 7.94 -26.56 -8.89
CA LEU A 250 7.62 -25.33 -9.60
C LEU A 250 6.96 -24.32 -8.66
N VAL A 251 7.62 -23.19 -8.44
CA VAL A 251 7.14 -22.12 -7.55
C VAL A 251 6.89 -20.86 -8.37
N ARG A 252 5.70 -20.29 -8.22
CA ARG A 252 5.30 -19.04 -8.85
C ARG A 252 5.13 -17.94 -7.81
N ASP A 253 5.95 -16.91 -7.87
CA ASP A 253 5.69 -15.64 -7.21
C ASP A 253 4.82 -14.77 -8.12
N LEU A 254 3.50 -14.83 -7.94
CA LEU A 254 2.56 -13.98 -8.66
C LEU A 254 2.63 -12.53 -8.17
N GLY A 255 2.84 -12.35 -6.86
CA GLY A 255 2.99 -11.05 -6.23
C GLY A 255 1.71 -10.22 -6.12
N SER A 256 0.91 -10.08 -7.19
CA SER A 256 -0.25 -9.18 -7.31
C SER A 256 -1.47 -9.62 -6.49
N GLY A 257 -1.67 -10.93 -6.33
CA GLY A 257 -2.73 -11.49 -5.51
C GLY A 257 -4.13 -11.34 -6.11
N ASN A 258 -4.25 -11.36 -7.43
CA ASN A 258 -5.55 -11.28 -8.08
C ASN A 258 -6.39 -12.55 -7.82
N LEU A 259 -7.57 -12.38 -7.21
CA LEU A 259 -8.54 -13.47 -7.00
C LEU A 259 -9.74 -13.39 -7.95
N VAL A 260 -9.87 -12.31 -8.72
CA VAL A 260 -11.09 -12.01 -9.47
C VAL A 260 -10.85 -12.19 -10.96
N PHE A 261 -11.72 -12.98 -11.57
CA PHE A 261 -11.90 -13.05 -13.01
C PHE A 261 -13.26 -12.42 -13.34
N ASP A 262 -13.28 -11.45 -14.25
CA ASP A 262 -14.49 -10.75 -14.67
C ASP A 262 -14.34 -10.30 -16.13
N ASP A 263 -15.36 -10.54 -16.96
CA ASP A 263 -15.33 -10.26 -18.40
C ASP A 263 -15.23 -8.76 -18.73
N ARG A 264 -15.49 -7.88 -17.76
CA ARG A 264 -15.31 -6.43 -17.92
C ARG A 264 -13.83 -6.03 -17.88
N LEU A 265 -12.96 -6.89 -17.35
CA LEU A 265 -11.52 -6.67 -17.31
C LEU A 265 -10.89 -7.07 -18.65
N PRO A 266 -9.85 -6.36 -19.12
CA PRO A 266 -9.18 -6.72 -20.35
C PRO A 266 -8.52 -8.10 -20.23
N ALA A 267 -8.40 -8.84 -21.33
CA ALA A 267 -7.71 -10.14 -21.34
C ALA A 267 -6.24 -10.07 -20.87
N SER A 268 -5.62 -8.89 -20.98
CA SER A 268 -4.27 -8.59 -20.48
C SER A 268 -4.21 -8.23 -18.99
N PHE A 269 -5.33 -8.32 -18.26
CA PHE A 269 -5.36 -8.13 -16.81
C PHE A 269 -4.49 -9.16 -16.09
N GLU A 270 -4.17 -8.89 -14.83
CA GLU A 270 -3.38 -9.81 -14.00
C GLU A 270 -4.00 -11.21 -13.93
N PRO A 271 -3.21 -12.28 -14.12
CA PRO A 271 -3.73 -13.64 -14.00
C PRO A 271 -4.23 -13.89 -12.58
N THR A 272 -5.29 -14.68 -12.44
CA THR A 272 -5.78 -15.06 -11.11
C THR A 272 -4.88 -16.10 -10.47
N VAL A 273 -4.85 -16.14 -9.14
CA VAL A 273 -4.15 -17.19 -8.39
C VAL A 273 -4.67 -18.58 -8.79
N ALA A 274 -5.99 -18.72 -8.97
CA ALA A 274 -6.60 -19.98 -9.41
C ALA A 274 -6.13 -20.40 -10.82
N TYR A 275 -6.00 -19.44 -11.74
CA TYR A 275 -5.45 -19.69 -13.07
C TYR A 275 -4.00 -20.17 -12.99
N GLU A 276 -3.14 -19.50 -12.23
CA GLU A 276 -1.72 -19.88 -12.05
C GLU A 276 -1.58 -21.28 -11.43
N MET A 277 -2.40 -21.60 -10.42
CA MET A 277 -2.46 -22.94 -9.84
C MET A 277 -2.84 -24.00 -10.90
N SER A 278 -3.82 -23.70 -11.76
CA SER A 278 -4.26 -24.63 -12.81
C SER A 278 -3.20 -24.89 -13.90
N GLN A 279 -2.17 -24.04 -14.02
CA GLN A 279 -1.06 -24.24 -14.97
C GLN A 279 -0.02 -25.27 -14.49
N GLY A 280 -0.12 -25.75 -13.23
CA GLY A 280 0.73 -26.84 -12.72
C GLY A 280 1.83 -26.44 -11.74
N ALA A 281 1.79 -25.21 -11.21
CA ALA A 281 2.65 -24.81 -10.10
C ALA A 281 2.38 -25.67 -8.86
N ASP A 282 3.44 -26.07 -8.13
CA ASP A 282 3.28 -26.77 -6.85
C ASP A 282 2.86 -25.80 -5.74
N LEU A 283 3.36 -24.57 -5.81
CA LEU A 283 3.09 -23.48 -4.88
C LEU A 283 3.02 -22.15 -5.63
N VAL A 284 2.03 -21.34 -5.29
CA VAL A 284 1.88 -19.95 -5.73
C VAL A 284 1.92 -19.04 -4.51
N CYS A 285 2.67 -17.94 -4.57
CA CYS A 285 2.71 -16.92 -3.52
C CYS A 285 2.38 -15.52 -4.02
N PHE A 286 1.77 -14.71 -3.17
CA PHE A 286 1.27 -13.37 -3.51
C PHE A 286 1.01 -12.49 -2.27
N SER A 287 0.78 -11.19 -2.50
CA SER A 287 0.50 -10.18 -1.46
C SER A 287 -0.99 -10.05 -1.15
N GLY A 288 -1.35 -9.82 0.11
CA GLY A 288 -2.73 -9.55 0.56
C GLY A 288 -3.22 -8.12 0.39
N ASP A 289 -2.33 -7.14 0.35
CA ASP A 289 -2.65 -5.70 0.29
C ASP A 289 -2.57 -5.09 -1.12
N LYS A 290 -2.61 -5.95 -2.14
CA LYS A 290 -2.64 -5.56 -3.56
C LYS A 290 -4.02 -5.84 -4.15
N LEU A 291 -4.12 -6.67 -5.19
CA LEU A 291 -5.39 -6.98 -5.84
C LEU A 291 -6.30 -7.88 -5.00
N LEU A 292 -5.79 -8.53 -3.95
CA LEU A 292 -6.66 -9.16 -2.95
C LEU A 292 -7.47 -8.11 -2.18
N GLY A 293 -6.99 -6.87 -2.06
CA GLY A 293 -7.73 -5.78 -1.43
C GLY A 293 -7.89 -5.90 0.09
N GLY A 294 -7.03 -6.69 0.75
CA GLY A 294 -6.98 -6.84 2.21
C GLY A 294 -5.90 -5.96 2.84
N CYS A 295 -5.33 -6.45 3.95
CA CYS A 295 -4.18 -5.83 4.60
C CYS A 295 -2.86 -6.57 4.26
N GLN A 296 -1.73 -6.04 4.74
CA GLN A 296 -0.43 -6.63 4.46
C GLN A 296 -0.37 -8.08 4.96
N ALA A 297 -0.11 -8.99 4.02
CA ALA A 297 0.11 -10.40 4.26
C ALA A 297 0.79 -11.05 3.05
N GLY A 298 1.44 -12.17 3.27
CA GLY A 298 1.94 -13.07 2.25
C GLY A 298 1.13 -14.34 2.27
N PHE A 299 0.63 -14.73 1.12
CA PHE A 299 -0.07 -16.00 0.94
C PHE A 299 0.87 -16.99 0.27
N ILE A 300 0.78 -18.25 0.67
CA ILE A 300 1.35 -19.40 -0.03
C ILE A 300 0.22 -20.40 -0.18
N VAL A 301 -0.17 -20.72 -1.40
CA VAL A 301 -1.21 -21.70 -1.70
C VAL A 301 -0.62 -22.81 -2.55
N GLY A 302 -1.08 -24.05 -2.37
CA GLY A 302 -0.72 -25.15 -3.26
C GLY A 302 -0.89 -26.52 -2.62
N ARG A 303 0.10 -27.40 -2.82
CA ARG A 303 0.05 -28.78 -2.32
C ARG A 303 0.10 -28.88 -0.79
N ALA A 304 -0.79 -29.70 -0.21
CA ALA A 304 -0.92 -29.84 1.24
C ALA A 304 0.35 -30.35 1.92
N ASP A 305 1.08 -31.28 1.28
CA ASP A 305 2.32 -31.84 1.83
C ASP A 305 3.44 -30.79 1.95
N LEU A 306 3.49 -29.84 1.01
CA LEU A 306 4.47 -28.76 1.00
C LEU A 306 4.09 -27.66 2.01
N ILE A 307 2.82 -27.30 2.07
CA ILE A 307 2.31 -26.35 3.08
C ILE A 307 2.55 -26.86 4.50
N ALA A 308 2.33 -28.16 4.77
CA ALA A 308 2.62 -28.76 6.07
C ALA A 308 4.11 -28.66 6.47
N LYS A 309 5.02 -28.82 5.50
CA LYS A 309 6.47 -28.64 5.70
C LYS A 309 6.83 -27.19 6.00
N LEU A 310 6.15 -26.21 5.41
CA LEU A 310 6.37 -24.78 5.68
C LEU A 310 5.82 -24.41 7.08
N ARG A 311 4.64 -24.92 7.43
CA ARG A 311 3.96 -24.63 8.70
C ARG A 311 4.75 -25.04 9.94
N THR A 312 5.54 -26.11 9.83
CA THR A 312 6.40 -26.63 10.90
C THR A 312 7.80 -26.00 10.92
N HIS A 313 8.11 -25.13 9.96
CA HIS A 313 9.43 -24.50 9.87
C HIS A 313 9.66 -23.52 11.04
N PRO A 314 10.84 -23.51 11.70
CA PRO A 314 11.10 -22.64 12.86
C PRO A 314 10.88 -21.15 12.61
N LEU A 315 11.14 -20.68 11.39
CA LEU A 315 10.91 -19.28 11.01
C LEU A 315 9.45 -18.87 11.09
N MET A 316 8.49 -19.81 11.10
CA MET A 316 7.08 -19.47 11.26
C MET A 316 6.82 -18.68 12.53
N ARG A 317 7.61 -18.87 13.60
CA ARG A 317 7.43 -18.07 14.82
C ARG A 317 7.72 -16.58 14.61
N MET A 318 8.58 -16.26 13.64
CA MET A 318 8.96 -14.90 13.23
C MET A 318 8.04 -14.35 12.15
N LEU A 319 7.57 -15.21 11.22
CA LEU A 319 6.83 -14.79 10.03
C LEU A 319 5.30 -14.84 10.17
N ARG A 320 4.78 -15.44 11.24
CA ARG A 320 3.34 -15.61 11.47
C ARG A 320 2.64 -14.27 11.72
N VAL A 321 1.46 -14.10 11.12
CA VAL A 321 0.65 -12.87 11.25
C VAL A 321 -0.07 -12.76 12.61
N ASP A 322 -0.39 -11.54 12.99
CA ASP A 322 -1.10 -11.22 14.22
C ASP A 322 -2.64 -11.43 14.08
N LYS A 323 -3.39 -11.16 15.15
CA LYS A 323 -4.84 -11.39 15.19
C LYS A 323 -5.63 -10.40 14.32
N VAL A 324 -5.15 -9.16 14.21
CA VAL A 324 -5.77 -8.07 13.43
C VAL A 324 -5.70 -8.43 11.95
N THR A 325 -4.52 -8.82 11.46
CA THR A 325 -4.34 -9.27 10.07
C THR A 325 -5.22 -10.48 9.75
N TYR A 326 -5.23 -11.53 10.59
CA TYR A 326 -6.10 -12.70 10.32
C TYR A 326 -7.58 -12.34 10.24
N PHE A 327 -8.08 -11.48 11.13
CA PHE A 327 -9.48 -11.07 11.11
C PHE A 327 -9.81 -10.26 9.86
N ILE A 328 -9.00 -9.26 9.50
CA ILE A 328 -9.21 -8.47 8.28
C ILE A 328 -9.23 -9.38 7.05
N LEU A 329 -8.23 -10.26 6.92
CA LEU A 329 -8.15 -11.18 5.80
C LEU A 329 -9.34 -12.13 5.75
N GLN A 330 -9.79 -12.66 6.88
CA GLN A 330 -10.97 -13.52 6.94
C GLN A 330 -12.19 -12.81 6.36
N GLU A 331 -12.49 -11.60 6.83
CA GLU A 331 -13.68 -10.87 6.36
C GLU A 331 -13.55 -10.46 4.89
N THR A 332 -12.35 -10.08 4.42
CA THR A 332 -12.08 -9.81 3.01
C THR A 332 -12.27 -11.08 2.14
N LEU A 333 -11.77 -12.23 2.59
CA LEU A 333 -11.90 -13.49 1.86
C LEU A 333 -13.35 -13.98 1.82
N ILE A 334 -14.14 -13.76 2.87
CA ILE A 334 -15.59 -14.03 2.86
C ILE A 334 -16.28 -13.20 1.79
N ALA A 335 -15.96 -11.90 1.67
CA ALA A 335 -16.52 -11.05 0.62
C ALA A 335 -16.17 -11.59 -0.79
N HIS A 336 -14.93 -12.06 -1.00
CA HIS A 336 -14.56 -12.73 -2.25
C HIS A 336 -15.33 -14.03 -2.48
N MET A 337 -15.50 -14.87 -1.45
CA MET A 337 -16.25 -16.12 -1.53
C MET A 337 -17.71 -15.90 -1.94
N ASN A 338 -18.29 -14.79 -1.50
CA ASN A 338 -19.66 -14.41 -1.82
C ASN A 338 -19.80 -13.67 -3.17
N GLY A 339 -18.71 -13.43 -3.90
CA GLY A 339 -18.72 -12.60 -5.11
C GLY A 339 -19.02 -11.12 -4.85
N GLU A 340 -18.94 -10.67 -3.59
CA GLU A 340 -19.25 -9.30 -3.16
C GLU A 340 -18.04 -8.36 -3.34
N HIS A 341 -17.42 -8.38 -4.52
CA HIS A 341 -16.18 -7.64 -4.78
C HIS A 341 -16.34 -6.11 -4.58
N ALA A 342 -17.53 -5.57 -4.77
CA ALA A 342 -17.84 -4.16 -4.46
C ALA A 342 -17.70 -3.80 -2.97
N LYS A 343 -17.70 -4.77 -2.06
CA LYS A 343 -17.39 -4.53 -0.63
C LYS A 343 -15.89 -4.40 -0.35
N VAL A 344 -15.04 -4.73 -1.32
CA VAL A 344 -13.58 -4.58 -1.24
C VAL A 344 -13.20 -3.26 -1.90
N PRO A 345 -12.74 -2.22 -1.16
CA PRO A 345 -12.61 -0.86 -1.68
C PRO A 345 -11.73 -0.72 -2.93
N ALA A 346 -10.67 -1.53 -3.05
CA ALA A 346 -9.83 -1.55 -4.25
C ALA A 346 -10.62 -2.02 -5.49
N TRP A 347 -11.46 -3.04 -5.35
CA TRP A 347 -12.29 -3.56 -6.43
C TRP A 347 -13.48 -2.67 -6.75
N ASP A 348 -14.10 -2.05 -5.74
CA ASP A 348 -15.11 -1.01 -5.95
C ASP A 348 -14.55 0.11 -6.83
N ALA A 349 -13.35 0.61 -6.53
CA ALA A 349 -12.67 1.59 -7.38
C ALA A 349 -12.45 1.09 -8.81
N ILE A 350 -11.96 -0.15 -8.98
CA ILE A 350 -11.70 -0.75 -10.30
C ILE A 350 -12.97 -0.85 -11.14
N PHE A 351 -14.09 -1.25 -10.54
CA PHE A 351 -15.35 -1.52 -11.25
C PHE A 351 -16.24 -0.30 -11.45
N GLN A 352 -15.90 0.86 -10.88
CA GLN A 352 -16.67 2.08 -11.06
C GLN A 352 -16.86 2.42 -12.55
N ASP A 353 -18.06 2.83 -12.93
CA ASP A 353 -18.36 3.28 -14.29
C ASP A 353 -18.28 4.82 -14.43
N ALA A 354 -18.39 5.31 -15.66
CA ALA A 354 -18.38 6.75 -15.93
C ALA A 354 -19.53 7.49 -15.23
N HIS A 355 -20.70 6.85 -15.07
CA HIS A 355 -21.85 7.45 -14.43
C HIS A 355 -21.64 7.64 -12.91
N GLU A 356 -20.95 6.71 -12.25
CA GLU A 356 -20.53 6.83 -10.86
C GLU A 356 -19.54 7.97 -10.63
N LEU A 357 -18.55 8.10 -11.50
CA LEU A 357 -17.61 9.21 -11.45
C LEU A 357 -18.33 10.55 -11.65
N ASP A 358 -19.22 10.62 -12.64
CA ASP A 358 -20.02 11.82 -12.94
C ASP A 358 -20.90 12.23 -11.76
N ARG A 359 -21.52 11.26 -11.08
CA ARG A 359 -22.29 11.53 -9.86
C ARG A 359 -21.41 12.12 -8.75
N LYS A 360 -20.20 11.60 -8.55
CA LYS A 360 -19.25 12.14 -7.56
C LYS A 360 -18.80 13.55 -7.90
N ILE A 361 -18.45 13.81 -9.17
CA ILE A 361 -18.06 15.14 -9.66
C ILE A 361 -19.22 16.13 -9.52
N ALA A 362 -20.43 15.75 -9.92
CA ALA A 362 -21.61 16.60 -9.79
C ALA A 362 -21.91 16.95 -8.32
N ARG A 363 -21.78 15.97 -7.41
CA ARG A 363 -21.93 16.21 -5.97
C ARG A 363 -20.86 17.16 -5.45
N PHE A 364 -19.61 16.96 -5.82
CA PHE A 364 -18.49 17.87 -5.48
C PHE A 364 -18.78 19.31 -5.95
N MET A 365 -19.11 19.51 -7.23
CA MET A 365 -19.41 20.82 -7.81
C MET A 365 -20.61 21.51 -7.16
N LYS A 366 -21.61 20.74 -6.69
CA LYS A 366 -22.78 21.25 -5.97
C LYS A 366 -22.43 21.77 -4.58
N LEU A 367 -21.46 21.15 -3.90
CA LEU A 367 -21.07 21.51 -2.53
C LEU A 367 -20.17 22.74 -2.46
N LEU A 368 -19.45 23.06 -3.53
CA LEU A 368 -18.67 24.29 -3.64
C LEU A 368 -19.60 25.52 -3.61
N LYS A 369 -19.29 26.51 -2.77
CA LYS A 369 -20.08 27.72 -2.57
C LYS A 369 -19.49 28.91 -3.31
N SER A 370 -18.17 28.93 -3.52
CA SER A 370 -17.50 29.99 -4.25
C SER A 370 -18.07 30.11 -5.68
N PRO A 371 -18.43 31.33 -6.12
CA PRO A 371 -18.88 31.58 -7.49
C PRO A 371 -17.75 31.34 -8.51
N ALA A 372 -16.48 31.51 -8.09
CA ALA A 372 -15.29 31.27 -8.90
C ALA A 372 -15.12 29.78 -9.29
N LYS A 373 -15.88 28.85 -8.70
CA LYS A 373 -15.81 27.42 -9.05
C LYS A 373 -16.00 27.14 -10.53
N LYS A 374 -16.83 27.94 -11.22
CA LYS A 374 -17.11 27.74 -12.66
C LYS A 374 -15.95 28.14 -13.56
N THR A 375 -15.13 29.08 -13.11
CA THR A 375 -13.96 29.56 -13.86
C THR A 375 -12.70 28.79 -13.49
N CYS A 376 -12.57 28.39 -12.22
CA CYS A 376 -11.37 27.76 -11.69
C CYS A 376 -11.35 26.22 -11.79
N ILE A 377 -12.50 25.58 -11.96
CA ILE A 377 -12.60 24.11 -11.95
C ILE A 377 -13.25 23.61 -13.22
N ARG A 378 -12.56 22.71 -13.91
CA ARG A 378 -13.03 22.09 -15.16
C ARG A 378 -13.04 20.58 -15.03
N LYS A 379 -14.15 19.95 -15.43
CA LYS A 379 -14.21 18.49 -15.61
C LYS A 379 -13.26 18.09 -16.73
N SER A 380 -12.51 17.01 -16.54
CA SER A 380 -11.54 16.52 -17.52
C SER A 380 -11.60 14.98 -17.57
N PRO A 381 -11.57 14.38 -18.77
CA PRO A 381 -11.35 12.94 -18.92
C PRO A 381 -9.92 12.62 -18.51
N LEU A 382 -9.73 11.61 -17.67
CA LEU A 382 -8.44 11.23 -17.08
C LEU A 382 -8.18 9.74 -17.29
N SER A 383 -7.01 9.29 -16.83
CA SER A 383 -6.64 7.88 -16.80
C SER A 383 -6.11 7.51 -15.44
N SER A 384 -6.80 6.60 -14.76
CA SER A 384 -6.38 6.06 -13.47
C SER A 384 -5.38 4.93 -13.66
N ALA A 385 -4.51 4.75 -12.68
CA ALA A 385 -3.59 3.62 -12.60
C ALA A 385 -4.03 2.65 -11.50
N PHE A 386 -3.86 1.36 -11.74
CA PHE A 386 -4.10 0.36 -10.71
C PHE A 386 -3.08 0.44 -9.57
N GLY A 387 -1.84 0.85 -9.87
CA GLY A 387 -0.74 0.95 -8.91
C GLY A 387 0.55 0.30 -9.45
N GLY A 388 1.67 0.98 -9.22
CA GLY A 388 2.98 0.58 -9.75
C GLY A 388 3.53 -0.75 -9.23
N GLY A 389 2.88 -1.38 -8.23
CA GLY A 389 3.30 -2.67 -7.67
C GLY A 389 2.53 -3.89 -8.20
N SER A 390 1.55 -3.70 -9.10
CA SER A 390 0.75 -4.79 -9.66
C SER A 390 0.56 -4.69 -11.18
N LEU A 391 0.32 -3.49 -11.74
CA LEU A 391 -0.16 -3.30 -13.11
C LEU A 391 0.43 -2.01 -13.73
N PRO A 392 1.73 -1.99 -14.10
CA PRO A 392 2.48 -0.77 -14.39
C PRO A 392 2.13 -0.12 -15.74
N THR A 393 1.57 -0.87 -16.69
CA THR A 393 1.32 -0.40 -18.07
C THR A 393 -0.16 -0.27 -18.41
N MET A 394 -1.05 -0.62 -17.49
CA MET A 394 -2.49 -0.64 -17.74
C MET A 394 -3.14 0.56 -17.07
N VAL A 395 -3.98 1.24 -17.84
CA VAL A 395 -4.73 2.42 -17.40
C VAL A 395 -6.22 2.14 -17.49
N LEU A 396 -6.98 2.70 -16.57
CA LEU A 396 -8.44 2.74 -16.60
C LEU A 396 -8.88 4.11 -17.07
N ARG A 397 -9.84 4.18 -18.00
CA ARG A 397 -10.52 5.44 -18.30
C ARG A 397 -11.13 5.98 -17.02
N SER A 398 -10.93 7.25 -16.74
CA SER A 398 -11.44 7.91 -15.56
C SER A 398 -11.93 9.32 -15.90
N GLU A 399 -12.47 9.98 -14.89
CA GLU A 399 -12.98 11.33 -14.94
C GLU A 399 -12.55 12.04 -13.67
N GLY A 400 -12.31 13.34 -13.77
CA GLY A 400 -11.95 14.13 -12.61
C GLY A 400 -12.07 15.61 -12.87
N VAL A 401 -11.34 16.40 -12.08
CA VAL A 401 -11.30 17.84 -12.24
C VAL A 401 -9.88 18.37 -12.30
N ARG A 402 -9.71 19.41 -13.13
CA ARG A 402 -8.53 20.28 -13.17
C ARG A 402 -8.86 21.56 -12.43
N ILE A 403 -7.94 22.00 -11.57
CA ILE A 403 -8.10 23.18 -10.71
C ILE A 403 -7.02 24.20 -11.09
N GLU A 404 -7.47 25.34 -11.61
CA GLU A 404 -6.63 26.48 -12.00
C GLU A 404 -7.15 27.73 -11.28
N ILE A 405 -6.36 28.26 -10.36
CA ILE A 405 -6.75 29.45 -9.58
C ILE A 405 -5.89 30.62 -10.04
N PRO A 406 -6.49 31.73 -10.53
CA PRO A 406 -5.73 32.91 -10.92
C PRO A 406 -4.78 33.38 -9.81
N GLY A 407 -3.51 33.61 -10.15
CA GLY A 407 -2.49 34.02 -9.19
C GLY A 407 -1.85 32.90 -8.37
N MET A 408 -2.26 31.64 -8.56
CA MET A 408 -1.62 30.47 -7.93
C MET A 408 -1.01 29.54 -8.99
N SER A 409 0.21 29.09 -8.75
CA SER A 409 0.81 27.98 -9.51
C SER A 409 0.13 26.65 -9.15
N ALA A 410 0.26 25.62 -9.99
CA ALA A 410 -0.25 24.29 -9.67
C ALA A 410 0.40 23.70 -8.40
N GLU A 411 1.68 24.01 -8.17
CA GLU A 411 2.41 23.66 -6.95
C GLU A 411 1.81 24.37 -5.74
N SER A 412 1.48 25.67 -5.85
CA SER A 412 0.82 26.41 -4.78
C SER A 412 -0.57 25.86 -4.45
N VAL A 413 -1.33 25.42 -5.46
CA VAL A 413 -2.62 24.74 -5.26
C VAL A 413 -2.40 23.40 -4.53
N SER A 414 -1.41 22.62 -4.95
CA SER A 414 -1.03 21.36 -4.31
C SER A 414 -0.67 21.57 -2.83
N ASP A 415 0.22 22.52 -2.54
CA ASP A 415 0.68 22.82 -1.18
C ASP A 415 -0.47 23.28 -0.27
N ALA A 416 -1.38 24.11 -0.80
CA ALA A 416 -2.56 24.55 -0.07
C ALA A 416 -3.49 23.37 0.27
N LEU A 417 -3.68 22.43 -0.65
CA LEU A 417 -4.52 21.24 -0.45
C LEU A 417 -3.87 20.19 0.47
N VAL A 418 -2.55 20.04 0.42
CA VAL A 418 -1.78 19.20 1.35
C VAL A 418 -1.81 19.77 2.77
N ALA A 419 -1.90 21.09 2.92
CA ALA A 419 -1.98 21.76 4.22
C ALA A 419 -3.35 21.61 4.91
N LEU A 420 -4.37 21.08 4.23
CA LEU A 420 -5.70 20.86 4.78
C LEU A 420 -5.74 19.71 5.81
N THR A 421 -6.85 19.60 6.52
CA THR A 421 -7.13 18.49 7.44
C THR A 421 -8.52 17.91 7.14
N PRO A 422 -8.62 16.70 6.55
CA PRO A 422 -7.52 15.85 6.11
C PRO A 422 -6.77 16.42 4.89
N PRO A 423 -5.46 16.11 4.71
CA PRO A 423 -4.72 16.48 3.51
C PRO A 423 -5.34 15.88 2.24
N VAL A 424 -5.35 16.65 1.16
CA VAL A 424 -5.80 16.19 -0.17
C VAL A 424 -4.61 16.05 -1.10
N ILE A 425 -4.41 14.85 -1.64
CA ILE A 425 -3.29 14.53 -2.53
C ILE A 425 -3.82 14.36 -3.96
N GLY A 426 -3.37 15.23 -4.86
CA GLY A 426 -3.60 15.12 -6.31
C GLY A 426 -2.28 14.93 -7.06
N TYR A 427 -2.27 15.31 -8.34
CA TYR A 427 -1.05 15.36 -9.14
C TYR A 427 -1.09 16.58 -10.06
N ILE A 428 0.08 16.97 -10.59
CA ILE A 428 0.20 18.04 -11.57
C ILE A 428 0.36 17.40 -12.94
N ASP A 429 -0.48 17.81 -13.88
CA ASP A 429 -0.44 17.37 -15.27
C ASP A 429 -0.55 18.57 -16.20
N GLU A 430 0.41 18.69 -17.12
CA GLU A 430 0.54 19.83 -18.04
C GLU A 430 0.49 21.20 -17.31
N GLY A 431 1.09 21.29 -16.12
CA GLY A 431 1.14 22.53 -15.32
C GLY A 431 -0.17 22.86 -14.59
N VAL A 432 -1.12 21.92 -14.51
CA VAL A 432 -2.41 22.11 -13.83
C VAL A 432 -2.61 21.05 -12.74
N PHE A 433 -3.05 21.49 -11.56
CA PHE A 433 -3.38 20.58 -10.47
C PHE A 433 -4.65 19.78 -10.80
N THR A 434 -4.57 18.47 -10.64
CA THR A 434 -5.58 17.52 -11.10
C THR A 434 -5.99 16.56 -9.97
N LEU A 435 -7.30 16.33 -9.87
CA LEU A 435 -7.89 15.32 -9.00
C LEU A 435 -8.66 14.30 -9.83
N ASP A 436 -8.24 13.05 -9.80
CA ASP A 436 -8.95 11.91 -10.36
C ASP A 436 -9.98 11.38 -9.35
N PHE A 437 -11.23 11.27 -9.79
CA PHE A 437 -12.34 10.93 -8.90
C PHE A 437 -12.49 9.44 -8.65
N ARG A 438 -11.74 8.58 -9.34
CA ARG A 438 -11.72 7.12 -9.15
C ARG A 438 -11.46 6.71 -7.71
N THR A 439 -10.44 7.32 -7.10
CA THR A 439 -9.94 6.98 -5.76
C THR A 439 -10.55 7.82 -4.65
N LEU A 440 -11.44 8.76 -4.99
CA LEU A 440 -12.18 9.56 -4.02
C LEU A 440 -13.42 8.79 -3.56
N PHE A 441 -13.50 8.50 -2.25
CA PHE A 441 -14.68 7.85 -1.71
C PHE A 441 -15.86 8.82 -1.63
N PRO A 442 -17.11 8.34 -1.79
CA PRO A 442 -18.30 9.17 -1.59
C PRO A 442 -18.34 9.89 -0.24
N ALA A 443 -17.75 9.30 0.80
CA ALA A 443 -17.64 9.91 2.13
C ALA A 443 -16.62 11.06 2.21
N ASP A 444 -15.64 11.10 1.30
CA ASP A 444 -14.60 12.15 1.26
C ASP A 444 -15.07 13.41 0.54
N ILE A 445 -16.09 13.30 -0.32
CA ILE A 445 -16.56 14.41 -1.18
C ILE A 445 -16.93 15.68 -0.39
N PRO A 446 -17.60 15.62 0.77
CA PRO A 446 -17.86 16.82 1.58
C PRO A 446 -16.59 17.51 2.11
N ASP A 447 -15.65 16.73 2.68
CA ASP A 447 -14.38 17.24 3.21
C ASP A 447 -13.55 17.85 2.07
N LEU A 448 -13.47 17.15 0.94
CA LEU A 448 -12.80 17.62 -0.27
C LEU A 448 -13.40 18.92 -0.79
N ALA A 449 -14.73 19.00 -0.90
CA ALA A 449 -15.40 20.20 -1.39
C ALA A 449 -15.15 21.39 -0.45
N ALA A 450 -15.26 21.20 0.87
CA ALA A 450 -14.98 22.25 1.83
C ALA A 450 -13.51 22.73 1.75
N GLY A 451 -12.58 21.79 1.59
CA GLY A 451 -11.15 22.07 1.41
C GLY A 451 -10.87 22.90 0.16
N VAL A 452 -11.35 22.45 -1.00
CA VAL A 452 -11.18 23.18 -2.27
C VAL A 452 -11.87 24.53 -2.24
N ASP A 453 -13.09 24.62 -1.68
CA ASP A 453 -13.82 25.90 -1.57
C ASP A 453 -13.05 26.94 -0.74
N SER A 454 -12.25 26.50 0.23
CA SER A 454 -11.47 27.40 1.09
C SER A 454 -10.31 28.11 0.38
N ILE A 455 -9.80 27.52 -0.71
CA ILE A 455 -8.70 28.09 -1.51
C ILE A 455 -9.19 28.82 -2.76
N LEU A 456 -10.48 28.69 -3.10
CA LEU A 456 -11.07 29.42 -4.21
C LEU A 456 -11.24 30.91 -3.86
N PRO A 457 -11.03 31.83 -4.82
CA PRO A 457 -11.34 33.24 -4.63
C PRO A 457 -12.80 33.43 -4.21
N ARG A 458 -13.05 34.39 -3.32
CA ARG A 458 -14.39 34.91 -3.05
C ARG A 458 -14.55 36.20 -3.87
N ASP A 459 -15.74 36.44 -4.43
CA ASP A 459 -15.99 37.63 -5.26
C ASP A 459 -15.45 38.91 -4.58
N GLY A 460 -14.63 39.68 -5.31
CA GLY A 460 -14.11 40.99 -4.88
C GLY A 460 -12.65 41.04 -4.38
N ALA A 461 -11.81 40.06 -4.72
CA ALA A 461 -10.35 40.13 -4.53
C ALA A 461 -9.60 39.86 -5.85
#